data_AF-A0A5N8W910-F1
#
_entry.id   AF-A0A5N8W910-F1
#
_cell.length_a   1.000
_cell.length_b   1.000
_cell.length_c   1.000
_cell.angle_alpha   90.00
_cell.angle_beta   90.00
_cell.angle_gamma   90.00
#
_symmetry.space_group_name_H-M   'P 1'
#
loop_
_entity.id
_entity.type
_entity.pdbx_description
1 polymer ?
#
loop_
_entity_poly.entity_id
_entity_poly.type
_entity_poly.pdbx_seq_one_letter_code
_entity_poly.pdbx_strand_id
1 'polypeptide(L)'
;MLLAANHPTDPETRLDLGLDRLQHADLPASAASPTGTPPSPDEPPLHFLRRRVHQAASGGRRVLASPGDKEAESRRLRHNGLATAGDLLDELHAAASDRSRDVFGRLLPADTGHFARAWLAAAVYSDEVDRALCAAAWGADPAVSSAVGGEGGVGPGEQARRP
;
A
#
# COMPACT_ATOMS: atom_id res chain seq x y z
N MET A 1 39.52 -2.21 -0.78
CA MET A 1 38.96 -2.68 0.49
C MET A 1 37.45 -2.47 0.45
N LEU A 2 36.66 -3.55 0.42
CA LEU A 2 35.19 -3.46 0.54
C LEU A 2 34.85 -3.33 2.03
N LEU A 3 34.09 -2.30 2.39
CA LEU A 3 33.55 -2.14 3.73
C LEU A 3 32.33 -3.07 3.86
N ALA A 4 32.43 -4.08 4.70
CA ALA A 4 31.30 -4.91 5.08
C ALA A 4 30.26 -4.03 5.79
N ALA A 5 29.09 -3.85 5.18
CA ALA A 5 27.96 -3.21 5.84
C ALA A 5 27.40 -4.19 6.89
N ASN A 6 27.79 -3.99 8.15
CA ASN A 6 27.22 -4.73 9.26
C ASN A 6 25.73 -4.39 9.45
N HIS A 7 25.00 -5.38 9.94
CA HIS A 7 23.55 -5.44 10.14
C HIS A 7 23.00 -4.21 10.93
N PRO A 8 21.87 -3.61 10.52
CA PRO A 8 21.39 -2.30 10.99
C PRO A 8 20.78 -2.27 12.43
N THR A 9 21.16 -3.18 13.31
CA THR A 9 20.52 -3.34 14.64
C THR A 9 21.51 -3.38 15.81
N ASP A 10 22.81 -3.15 15.56
CA ASP A 10 23.82 -3.06 16.62
C ASP A 10 23.94 -1.61 17.15
N PRO A 11 23.55 -1.35 18.42
CA PRO A 11 23.56 -0.01 18.99
C PRO A 11 24.96 0.61 19.12
N GLU A 12 26.03 -0.19 19.15
CA GLU A 12 27.42 0.28 19.26
C GLU A 12 27.99 0.78 17.92
N THR A 13 27.29 0.57 16.81
CA THR A 13 27.72 0.98 15.46
C THR A 13 26.99 2.20 14.91
N ARG A 14 26.18 2.87 15.74
CA ARG A 14 25.39 4.02 15.33
C ARG A 14 26.28 5.27 15.21
N LEU A 15 26.77 5.52 14.00
CA LEU A 15 27.36 6.80 13.63
C LEU A 15 26.27 7.88 13.64
N ASP A 16 26.37 8.81 14.58
CA ASP A 16 25.54 10.01 14.57
C ASP A 16 25.95 10.89 13.38
N LEU A 17 25.05 11.00 12.41
CA LEU A 17 25.25 11.80 11.20
C LEU A 17 25.01 13.31 11.47
N GLY A 18 24.70 13.70 12.71
CA GLY A 18 24.54 15.10 13.10
C GLY A 18 23.37 15.79 12.39
N LEU A 19 22.35 15.02 11.99
CA LEU A 19 21.20 15.53 11.24
C LEU A 19 20.39 16.57 12.02
N ASP A 20 20.48 16.54 13.35
CA ASP A 20 19.93 17.54 14.26
C ASP A 20 20.59 18.92 14.13
N ARG A 21 21.79 19.00 13.52
CA ARG A 21 22.56 20.23 13.34
C ARG A 21 22.42 20.86 11.95
N LEU A 22 21.73 20.20 11.03
CA LEU A 22 21.44 20.76 9.70
C LEU A 22 20.54 21.99 9.86
N GLN A 23 21.04 23.16 9.50
CA GLN A 23 20.26 24.39 9.49
C GLN A 23 19.63 24.61 8.11
N HIS A 24 18.56 25.40 8.04
CA HIS A 24 17.84 25.63 6.78
C HIS A 24 18.73 26.22 5.66
N ALA A 25 19.79 26.95 6.02
CA ALA A 25 20.76 27.50 5.09
C ALA A 25 21.74 26.46 4.51
N ASP A 26 21.92 25.31 5.18
CA ASP A 26 22.75 24.20 4.71
C ASP A 26 21.98 23.31 3.71
N LEU A 27 20.66 23.42 3.70
CA LEU A 27 19.82 22.74 2.73
C LEU A 27 19.85 23.53 1.41
N PRO A 28 19.96 22.87 0.25
CA PRO A 28 19.82 23.56 -1.02
C PRO A 28 18.46 24.27 -1.02
N ALA A 29 18.44 25.53 -1.47
CA ALA A 29 17.23 26.33 -1.55
C ALA A 29 16.13 25.46 -2.16
N SER A 30 15.05 25.26 -1.42
CA SER A 30 13.99 24.28 -1.72
C SER A 30 13.64 24.36 -3.20
N ALA A 31 14.22 23.47 -4.01
CA ALA A 31 13.74 23.23 -5.35
C ALA A 31 12.26 22.91 -5.15
N ALA A 32 11.37 23.62 -5.83
CA ALA A 32 9.95 23.35 -5.80
C ALA A 32 9.77 21.83 -5.79
N SER A 33 8.98 21.30 -4.84
CA SER A 33 8.81 19.86 -4.64
C SER A 33 8.73 19.19 -6.01
N PRO A 34 9.56 18.16 -6.29
CA PRO A 34 9.64 17.63 -7.63
C PRO A 34 8.24 17.18 -8.02
N THR A 35 7.63 17.91 -8.95
CA THR A 35 6.37 17.54 -9.56
C THR A 35 6.66 16.30 -10.38
N GLY A 36 6.55 15.15 -9.73
CA GLY A 36 6.78 13.84 -10.31
C GLY A 36 8.26 13.53 -10.53
N THR A 37 8.89 12.91 -9.53
CA THR A 37 9.98 11.98 -9.83
C THR A 37 9.43 10.96 -10.85
N PRO A 38 10.03 10.82 -12.05
CA PRO A 38 9.62 9.77 -12.97
C PRO A 38 9.78 8.42 -12.25
N PRO A 39 8.80 7.51 -12.35
CA PRO A 39 8.90 6.22 -11.67
C PRO A 39 10.20 5.55 -12.11
N SER A 40 11.00 5.11 -11.14
CA SER A 40 12.06 4.15 -11.43
C SER A 40 11.40 2.97 -12.15
N PRO A 41 11.94 2.49 -13.28
CA PRO A 41 11.29 1.43 -14.06
C PRO A 41 11.10 0.12 -13.29
N ASP A 42 11.75 -0.03 -12.13
CA ASP A 42 11.64 -1.20 -11.24
C ASP A 42 10.61 -1.05 -10.10
N GLU A 43 10.03 0.13 -9.85
CA GLU A 43 9.07 0.26 -8.76
C GLU A 43 7.67 -0.16 -9.23
N PRO A 44 7.08 -1.24 -8.67
CA PRO A 44 5.77 -1.71 -9.11
C PRO A 44 4.72 -0.61 -8.91
N PRO A 45 3.81 -0.38 -9.87
CA PRO A 45 2.83 0.72 -9.84
C PRO A 45 1.86 0.69 -8.64
N LEU A 46 1.88 -0.39 -7.83
CA LEU A 46 1.11 -0.55 -6.60
C LEU A 46 1.55 0.36 -5.46
N HIS A 47 2.78 0.91 -5.49
CA HIS A 47 3.29 1.77 -4.43
C HIS A 47 2.43 3.04 -4.23
N PHE A 48 1.76 3.54 -5.29
CA PHE A 48 0.82 4.66 -5.18
C PHE A 48 -0.37 4.31 -4.30
N LEU A 49 -1.01 3.16 -4.56
CA LEU A 49 -2.16 2.69 -3.78
C LEU A 49 -1.76 2.42 -2.32
N ARG A 50 -0.64 1.71 -2.09
CA ARG A 50 -0.09 1.44 -0.74
C ARG A 50 0.21 2.73 0.02
N ARG A 51 0.90 3.67 -0.60
CA ARG A 51 1.21 4.98 0.00
C ARG A 51 -0.07 5.68 0.44
N ARG A 52 -1.12 5.63 -0.39
CA ARG A 52 -2.40 6.31 -0.10
C ARG A 52 -3.20 5.63 1.01
N VAL A 53 -3.20 4.31 1.07
CA VAL A 53 -3.79 3.51 2.17
C VAL A 53 -3.10 3.83 3.50
N HIS A 54 -1.76 3.84 3.53
CA HIS A 54 -1.01 4.19 4.73
C HIS A 54 -1.22 5.65 5.15
N GLN A 55 -1.22 6.58 4.18
CA GLN A 55 -1.47 7.98 4.46
C GLN A 55 -2.88 8.23 5.02
N ALA A 56 -3.88 7.45 4.59
CA ALA A 56 -5.23 7.50 5.14
C ALA A 56 -5.30 7.00 6.59
N ALA A 57 -4.54 5.94 6.92
CA ALA A 57 -4.46 5.41 8.28
C ALA A 57 -3.76 6.39 9.24
N SER A 58 -2.65 7.00 8.81
CA SER A 58 -1.85 7.90 9.65
C SER A 58 -2.38 9.33 9.70
N GLY A 59 -2.90 9.84 8.57
CA GLY A 59 -3.33 11.23 8.40
C GLY A 59 -4.85 11.44 8.40
N GLY A 60 -5.62 10.34 8.38
CA GLY A 60 -7.07 10.38 8.32
C GLY A 60 -7.64 10.87 6.99
N ARG A 61 -8.98 10.89 6.92
CA ARG A 61 -9.75 11.22 5.73
C ARG A 61 -9.39 12.56 5.07
N ARG A 62 -9.08 13.59 5.86
CA ARG A 62 -8.82 14.95 5.36
C ARG A 62 -7.58 15.05 4.47
N VAL A 63 -6.57 14.23 4.74
CA VAL A 63 -5.34 14.21 3.95
C VAL A 63 -5.61 13.70 2.52
N LEU A 64 -6.60 12.82 2.36
CA LEU A 64 -7.04 12.33 1.07
C LEU A 64 -8.02 13.25 0.35
N ALA A 65 -8.70 14.15 1.04
CA ALA A 65 -9.69 15.06 0.45
C ALA A 65 -9.05 16.22 -0.35
N SER A 66 -7.77 16.54 -0.12
CA SER A 66 -7.05 17.61 -0.83
C SER A 66 -6.97 17.35 -2.35
N PRO A 67 -7.21 18.34 -3.23
CA PRO A 67 -7.31 18.20 -4.69
C PRO A 67 -5.98 17.97 -5.42
N GLY A 68 -5.09 17.13 -4.86
CA GLY A 68 -3.83 16.72 -5.50
C GLY A 68 -4.03 15.84 -6.74
N ASP A 69 -2.93 15.23 -7.22
CA ASP A 69 -2.78 14.52 -8.50
C ASP A 69 -3.52 13.17 -8.62
N LYS A 70 -4.69 13.04 -7.99
CA LYS A 70 -5.48 11.82 -7.83
C LYS A 70 -5.86 11.17 -9.16
N GLU A 71 -6.33 11.99 -10.10
CA GLU A 71 -6.73 11.51 -11.43
C GLU A 71 -5.54 10.98 -12.24
N ALA A 72 -4.35 11.57 -12.06
CA ALA A 72 -3.14 11.09 -12.71
C ALA A 72 -2.69 9.75 -12.12
N GLU A 73 -2.77 9.59 -10.79
CA GLU A 73 -2.47 8.32 -10.10
C GLU A 73 -3.42 7.20 -10.55
N SER A 74 -4.74 7.42 -10.57
CA SER A 74 -5.72 6.43 -11.05
C SER A 74 -5.53 6.09 -12.53
N ARG A 75 -5.24 7.08 -13.38
CA ARG A 75 -4.99 6.87 -14.82
C ARG A 75 -3.72 6.04 -15.06
N ARG A 76 -2.67 6.29 -14.28
CA ARG A 76 -1.42 5.51 -14.34
C ARG A 76 -1.66 4.04 -13.96
N LEU A 77 -2.44 3.76 -12.92
CA LEU A 77 -2.79 2.38 -12.54
C LEU A 77 -3.51 1.65 -13.68
N ARG A 78 -4.51 2.29 -14.29
CA ARG A 78 -5.25 1.73 -15.44
C ARG A 78 -4.33 1.47 -16.64
N HIS A 79 -3.41 2.38 -16.93
CA HIS A 79 -2.45 2.22 -18.04
C HIS A 79 -1.49 1.03 -17.84
N ASN A 80 -1.16 0.70 -16.58
CA ASN A 80 -0.32 -0.45 -16.24
C ASN A 80 -1.12 -1.77 -16.09
N GLY A 81 -2.37 -1.83 -16.55
CA GLY A 81 -3.22 -3.02 -16.48
C GLY A 81 -3.88 -3.25 -15.11
N LEU A 82 -3.71 -2.34 -14.15
CA LEU A 82 -4.30 -2.43 -12.81
C LEU A 82 -5.62 -1.62 -12.74
N ALA A 83 -6.59 -1.98 -13.58
CA ALA A 83 -7.86 -1.26 -13.67
C ALA A 83 -8.61 -1.23 -12.32
N THR A 84 -8.73 -2.37 -11.65
CA THR A 84 -9.37 -2.48 -10.32
C THR A 84 -8.69 -1.60 -9.27
N ALA A 85 -7.36 -1.50 -9.30
CA ALA A 85 -6.62 -0.62 -8.41
C ALA A 85 -6.98 0.86 -8.64
N GLY A 86 -7.15 1.25 -9.91
CA GLY A 86 -7.59 2.59 -10.28
C GLY A 86 -9.00 2.90 -9.78
N ASP A 87 -9.94 1.96 -9.94
CA ASP A 87 -11.32 2.13 -9.45
C ASP A 87 -11.37 2.24 -7.92
N LEU A 88 -10.60 1.42 -7.20
CA LEU A 88 -10.49 1.49 -5.74
C LEU A 88 -9.89 2.83 -5.26
N LEU A 89 -8.91 3.36 -5.99
CA LEU A 89 -8.32 4.67 -5.68
C LEU A 89 -9.32 5.82 -5.91
N ASP A 90 -10.09 5.75 -6.99
CA ASP A 90 -11.16 6.71 -7.29
C ASP A 90 -12.27 6.66 -6.21
N GLU A 91 -12.72 5.47 -5.81
CA GLU A 91 -13.72 5.28 -4.75
C GLU A 91 -13.21 5.81 -3.41
N LEU A 92 -11.97 5.49 -3.02
CA LEU A 92 -11.36 5.99 -1.80
C LEU A 92 -11.29 7.53 -1.79
N HIS A 93 -10.98 8.14 -2.93
CA HIS A 93 -10.96 9.59 -3.08
C HIS A 93 -12.34 10.24 -3.07
N ALA A 94 -13.33 9.60 -3.68
CA ALA A 94 -14.72 10.02 -3.63
C ALA A 94 -15.23 9.98 -2.18
N ALA A 95 -15.06 8.86 -1.48
CA ALA A 95 -15.44 8.69 -0.08
C ALA A 95 -14.70 9.68 0.85
N ALA A 96 -13.45 10.00 0.55
CA ALA A 96 -12.72 11.03 1.30
C ALA A 96 -13.27 12.44 1.06
N SER A 97 -13.66 12.75 -0.17
CA SER A 97 -14.14 14.08 -0.58
C SER A 97 -15.63 14.28 -0.28
N ASP A 98 -16.37 13.21 0.02
CA ASP A 98 -17.81 13.25 0.22
C ASP A 98 -18.21 14.24 1.33
N ARG A 99 -19.02 15.22 0.91
CA ARG A 99 -19.58 16.30 1.72
C ARG A 99 -20.99 16.56 1.22
N SER A 100 -21.89 15.64 1.53
CA SER A 100 -23.31 15.84 1.26
C SER A 100 -23.83 17.05 2.04
N ARG A 101 -24.79 17.76 1.43
CA ARG A 101 -25.48 18.90 2.02
C ARG A 101 -26.96 18.58 2.12
N ASP A 102 -27.61 19.06 3.18
CA ASP A 102 -29.06 18.96 3.30
C ASP A 102 -29.74 19.94 2.35
N VAL A 103 -31.07 19.89 2.28
CA VAL A 103 -31.89 20.80 1.47
C VAL A 103 -31.70 22.27 1.89
N PHE A 104 -31.21 22.52 3.10
CA PHE A 104 -30.89 23.84 3.63
C PHE A 104 -29.42 24.25 3.39
N GLY A 105 -28.63 23.44 2.67
CA GLY A 105 -27.23 23.70 2.35
C GLY A 105 -26.23 23.41 3.48
N ARG A 106 -26.68 22.90 4.63
CA ARG A 106 -25.84 22.51 5.77
C ARG A 106 -25.12 21.21 5.46
N LEU A 107 -23.87 21.09 5.90
CA LEU A 107 -23.09 19.87 5.70
C LEU A 107 -23.64 18.74 6.57
N LEU A 108 -23.93 17.60 5.96
CA LEU A 108 -24.22 16.38 6.70
C LEU A 108 -22.92 15.83 7.32
N PRO A 109 -23.06 15.03 8.41
CA PRO A 109 -21.97 14.18 8.87
C PRO A 109 -21.43 13.33 7.74
N ALA A 110 -20.11 13.18 7.67
CA ALA A 110 -19.50 12.33 6.66
C ALA A 110 -19.87 10.86 6.90
N ASP A 111 -20.14 10.13 5.80
CA ASP A 111 -20.33 8.69 5.86
C ASP A 111 -18.98 8.00 6.13
N THR A 112 -18.69 7.84 7.43
CA THR A 112 -17.46 7.22 7.90
C THR A 112 -17.45 5.71 7.59
N GLY A 113 -18.62 5.08 7.48
CA GLY A 113 -18.74 3.67 7.14
C GLY A 113 -18.44 3.39 5.67
N HIS A 114 -18.86 4.28 4.76
CA HIS A 114 -18.45 4.21 3.35
C HIS A 114 -16.95 4.41 3.19
N PHE A 115 -16.36 5.43 3.84
CA PHE A 115 -14.91 5.64 3.82
C PHE A 115 -14.12 4.45 4.37
N ALA A 116 -14.56 3.87 5.49
CA ALA A 116 -13.90 2.69 6.09
C ALA A 116 -13.94 1.48 5.14
N ARG A 117 -15.06 1.24 4.46
CA ARG A 117 -15.18 0.16 3.48
C ARG A 117 -14.29 0.37 2.26
N ALA A 118 -14.27 1.58 1.69
CA ALA A 118 -13.40 1.92 0.57
C ALA A 118 -11.91 1.76 0.93
N TRP A 119 -11.52 2.22 2.13
CA TRP A 119 -10.16 2.04 2.64
C TRP A 119 -9.80 0.57 2.83
N LEU A 120 -10.69 -0.23 3.44
CA LEU A 120 -10.44 -1.65 3.69
C LEU A 120 -10.34 -2.43 2.37
N ALA A 121 -11.21 -2.16 1.40
CA ALA A 121 -11.16 -2.78 0.08
C ALA A 121 -9.83 -2.50 -0.63
N ALA A 122 -9.36 -1.24 -0.61
CA ALA A 122 -8.06 -0.86 -1.14
C ALA A 122 -6.89 -1.56 -0.44
N ALA A 123 -6.95 -1.67 0.90
CA ALA A 123 -5.91 -2.33 1.70
C ALA A 123 -5.82 -3.83 1.38
N VAL A 124 -6.94 -4.55 1.42
CA VAL A 124 -7.01 -5.99 1.12
C VAL A 124 -6.55 -6.27 -0.31
N TYR A 125 -7.05 -5.50 -1.29
CA TYR A 125 -6.61 -5.66 -2.68
C TYR A 125 -5.10 -5.49 -2.82
N SER A 126 -4.51 -4.48 -2.16
CA SER A 126 -3.06 -4.24 -2.26
C SER A 126 -2.22 -5.36 -1.66
N ASP A 127 -2.70 -6.00 -0.59
CA ASP A 127 -2.03 -7.15 0.03
C ASP A 127 -2.10 -8.39 -0.85
N GLU A 128 -3.29 -8.69 -1.39
CA GLU A 128 -3.50 -9.86 -2.26
C GLU A 128 -2.73 -9.75 -3.57
N VAL A 129 -2.69 -8.57 -4.19
CA VAL A 129 -1.89 -8.38 -5.41
C VAL A 129 -0.40 -8.52 -5.11
N ASP A 130 0.10 -7.99 -4.00
CA ASP A 130 1.51 -8.14 -3.62
C ASP A 130 1.86 -9.62 -3.38
N ARG A 131 0.99 -10.35 -2.68
CA ARG A 131 1.12 -11.79 -2.48
C ARG A 131 1.13 -12.55 -3.81
N ALA A 132 0.22 -12.23 -4.73
CA ALA A 132 0.12 -12.88 -6.04
C ALA A 132 1.35 -12.57 -6.91
N LEU A 133 1.82 -11.32 -6.93
CA LEU A 133 3.02 -10.93 -7.67
C LEU A 133 4.28 -11.58 -7.08
N CYS A 134 4.39 -11.65 -5.75
CA CYS A 134 5.46 -12.39 -5.09
C CYS A 134 5.42 -13.87 -5.49
N ALA A 135 4.27 -14.53 -5.38
CA ALA A 135 4.13 -15.93 -5.75
C ALA A 135 4.55 -16.17 -7.21
N ALA A 136 4.07 -15.32 -8.14
CA ALA A 136 4.42 -15.39 -9.56
C ALA A 136 5.92 -15.20 -9.80
N ALA A 137 6.57 -14.25 -9.11
CA ALA A 137 8.02 -14.02 -9.22
C ALA A 137 8.84 -15.24 -8.76
N TRP A 138 8.33 -15.99 -7.78
CA TRP A 138 8.95 -17.23 -7.29
C TRP A 138 8.52 -18.48 -8.07
N GLY A 139 7.69 -18.35 -9.11
CA GLY A 139 7.16 -19.46 -9.89
C GLY A 139 6.16 -20.34 -9.11
N ALA A 140 5.67 -19.86 -7.97
CA ALA A 140 4.60 -20.50 -7.22
C ALA A 140 3.25 -20.06 -7.81
N ASP A 141 2.40 -21.01 -8.17
CA ASP A 141 1.00 -20.69 -8.50
C ASP A 141 0.26 -20.32 -7.20
N PRO A 142 -0.23 -19.07 -7.05
CA PRO A 142 -0.95 -18.65 -5.85
C PRO A 142 -2.22 -19.49 -5.59
N ALA A 143 -2.80 -20.10 -6.63
CA ALA A 143 -3.97 -20.98 -6.49
C ALA A 143 -3.63 -22.30 -5.77
N VAL A 144 -2.40 -22.80 -5.91
CA VAL A 144 -1.94 -24.04 -5.26
C VAL A 144 -1.70 -23.84 -3.76
N SER A 145 -1.33 -22.63 -3.35
CA SER A 145 -1.04 -22.32 -1.93
C SER A 145 -2.30 -22.21 -1.06
N SER A 146 -3.46 -21.84 -1.64
CA SER A 146 -4.75 -21.87 -0.93
C SER A 146 -5.32 -23.28 -0.77
N ALA A 147 -4.91 -24.24 -1.61
CA ALA A 147 -5.36 -25.64 -1.52
C ALA A 147 -4.59 -26.44 -0.44
N VAL A 148 -3.32 -26.09 -0.21
CA VAL A 148 -2.44 -26.75 0.78
C VAL A 148 -2.85 -26.48 2.25
N GLY A 149 -3.70 -25.49 2.52
CA GLY A 149 -4.24 -25.24 3.87
C GLY A 149 -5.35 -26.19 4.34
N GLY A 150 -5.85 -27.09 3.46
CA GLY A 150 -7.01 -27.94 3.74
C GLY A 150 -6.73 -29.41 4.05
N GLU A 151 -5.52 -29.92 3.81
CA GLU A 151 -5.24 -31.37 3.92
C GLU A 151 -4.43 -31.72 5.18
N GLY A 152 -5.01 -31.40 6.34
CA GLY A 152 -4.56 -31.87 7.65
C GLY A 152 -5.13 -33.24 7.99
N GLY A 153 -4.53 -34.30 7.43
CA GLY A 153 -4.35 -35.64 8.03
C GLY A 153 -5.53 -36.35 8.70
N VAL A 154 -6.11 -37.32 8.01
CA VAL A 154 -6.63 -38.56 8.64
C VAL A 154 -5.86 -39.73 8.02
N GLY A 155 -4.93 -40.28 8.81
CA GLY A 155 -4.12 -41.43 8.42
C GLY A 155 -4.97 -42.70 8.32
N PRO A 156 -4.67 -43.61 7.38
CA PRO A 156 -5.35 -44.90 7.30
C PRO A 156 -4.87 -45.80 8.44
N GLY A 157 -5.79 -46.11 9.35
CA GLY A 157 -5.63 -47.16 10.35
C GLY A 157 -5.72 -48.56 9.75
N GLU A 158 -5.09 -49.48 10.47
CA GLU A 158 -5.45 -50.90 10.53
C GLU A 158 -5.16 -51.78 9.30
N GLN A 159 -3.88 -52.11 9.08
CA GLN A 159 -3.52 -53.37 8.43
C GLN A 159 -3.67 -54.53 9.45
N ALA A 160 -4.86 -55.12 9.50
CA ALA A 160 -5.08 -56.43 10.09
C ALA A 160 -4.43 -57.50 9.20
N ARG A 161 -3.20 -57.88 9.53
CA ARG A 161 -2.53 -59.06 9.00
C ARG A 161 -2.12 -59.94 10.18
N ARG A 162 -2.76 -61.11 10.33
CA ARG A 162 -2.09 -62.40 10.58
C ARG A 162 -3.10 -63.56 10.54
N PRO A 163 -2.60 -64.78 10.23
CA PRO A 163 -3.37 -65.93 9.76
C PRO A 163 -4.15 -66.69 10.84
#